data_AF-A0A527ZKW1-F1
#
_entry.id   AF-A0A527ZKW1-F1
#
_cell.length_a   1.000
_cell.length_b   1.000
_cell.length_c   1.000
_cell.angle_alpha   90.00
_cell.angle_beta   90.00
_cell.angle_gamma   90.00
#
_symmetry.space_group_name_H-M   'P 1'
#
loop_
_entity.id
_entity.type
_entity.pdbx_description
1 polymer ?
#
loop_
_entity_poly.entity_id
_entity_poly.type
_entity_poly.pdbx_seq_one_letter_code
_entity_poly.pdbx_strand_id
1 'polypeptide(L)'
;IMHRSYDGDGDPLKALAITTGPCELVTWDAEVGAEVRRKDRPWWKGDFWLDGIQWVDYGSDPNAMFSAFESGEIDTNHETAADTVSQTDAMELSNSELATGSTIVARFNVGNPPYDDIRVRRAAQLAVDNAAILKIGMDDRGKPAENHHVGPMHAEYADIGPAVRNIDQAKALLAEAGKSDHEYDLISVDVDWQKNTGDAIAAQMRDAGLKVKRTVLPAATFWNDWSKYPFSCT
;
A
#
# COMPACT_ATOMS: atom_id res chain seq x y z
N ILE A 1 11.48 16.63 1.56
CA ILE A 1 12.24 17.73 0.90
C ILE A 1 13.68 17.59 1.37
N MET A 2 14.60 17.18 0.49
CA MET A 2 16.02 17.08 0.84
C MET A 2 16.73 18.42 0.60
N HIS A 3 17.83 18.66 1.31
CA HIS A 3 18.66 19.83 1.07
C HIS A 3 19.25 19.79 -0.36
N ARG A 4 19.47 20.95 -0.99
CA ARG A 4 19.97 21.02 -2.40
C ARG A 4 21.38 20.43 -2.59
N SER A 5 22.12 20.24 -1.50
CA SER A 5 23.44 19.60 -1.53
C SER A 5 23.37 18.08 -1.38
N TYR A 6 22.16 17.49 -1.27
CA TYR A 6 21.99 16.05 -1.28
C TYR A 6 22.33 15.52 -2.67
N ASP A 7 23.39 14.73 -2.75
CA ASP A 7 23.93 14.15 -3.97
C ASP A 7 23.32 12.79 -4.32
N GLY A 8 22.39 12.30 -3.50
CA GLY A 8 21.72 11.02 -3.70
C GLY A 8 22.46 9.83 -3.09
N ASP A 9 23.48 10.04 -2.26
CA ASP A 9 24.09 8.94 -1.48
C ASP A 9 23.00 8.24 -0.65
N GLY A 10 22.89 6.93 -0.82
CA GLY A 10 21.79 6.11 -0.27
C GLY A 10 21.89 5.90 1.24
N ASP A 11 22.94 6.41 1.89
CA ASP A 11 23.12 6.37 3.34
C ASP A 11 22.24 7.41 4.04
N PRO A 12 21.18 6.99 4.76
CA PRO A 12 20.25 7.90 5.40
C PRO A 12 20.91 8.76 6.48
N LEU A 13 21.98 8.29 7.13
CA LEU A 13 22.71 9.07 8.14
C LEU A 13 23.37 10.30 7.54
N LYS A 14 23.90 10.20 6.33
CA LYS A 14 24.45 11.35 5.59
C LYS A 14 23.35 12.21 5.00
N ALA A 15 22.36 11.57 4.37
CA ALA A 15 21.24 12.25 3.72
C ALA A 15 20.47 13.16 4.69
N LEU A 16 20.30 12.68 5.93
CA LEU A 16 19.55 13.34 6.99
C LEU A 16 20.46 13.98 8.03
N ALA A 17 21.75 14.18 7.75
CA ALA A 17 22.67 14.85 8.67
C ALA A 17 22.27 16.31 8.94
N ILE A 18 21.62 16.96 7.98
CA ILE A 18 21.18 18.36 8.08
C ILE A 18 19.66 18.43 7.95
N THR A 19 18.97 18.39 9.10
CA THR A 19 17.51 18.60 9.15
C THR A 19 17.13 19.85 9.94
N THR A 20 16.04 20.48 9.53
CA THR A 20 15.39 21.59 10.24
C THR A 20 14.31 21.11 11.23
N GLY A 21 14.11 19.79 11.34
CA GLY A 21 13.22 19.17 12.33
C GLY A 21 13.79 19.20 13.75
N PRO A 22 12.97 18.87 14.76
CA PRO A 22 13.35 18.91 16.17
C PRO A 22 14.36 17.81 16.54
N CYS A 23 14.46 16.74 15.75
CA CYS A 23 15.34 15.61 16.01
C CYS A 23 16.46 15.46 14.98
N GLU A 24 17.52 14.75 15.36
CA GLU A 24 18.58 14.24 14.50
C GLU A 24 18.55 12.70 14.48
N LEU A 25 18.90 12.10 13.34
CA LEU A 25 18.99 10.65 13.18
C LEU A 25 20.25 10.14 13.89
N VAL A 26 20.10 9.15 14.76
CA VAL A 26 21.17 8.54 15.56
C VAL A 26 21.58 7.20 14.98
N THR A 27 20.61 6.35 14.67
CA THR A 27 20.83 5.02 14.06
C THR A 27 19.85 4.77 12.93
N TRP A 28 20.29 4.00 11.94
CA TRP A 28 19.46 3.49 10.87
C TRP A 28 20.00 2.14 10.42
N ASP A 29 19.12 1.14 10.43
CA ASP A 29 19.33 -0.17 9.84
C ASP A 29 18.02 -0.58 9.18
N ALA A 30 18.07 -0.87 7.88
CA ALA A 30 16.88 -1.12 7.08
C ALA A 30 16.11 -2.39 7.49
N GLU A 31 16.73 -3.32 8.22
CA GLU A 31 16.13 -4.58 8.66
C GLU A 31 15.85 -4.62 10.17
N VAL A 32 16.27 -3.60 10.92
CA VAL A 32 16.14 -3.57 12.39
C VAL A 32 15.32 -2.37 12.86
N GLY A 33 15.53 -1.19 12.27
CA GLY A 33 14.82 0.02 12.65
C GLY A 33 15.69 1.28 12.66
N ALA A 34 15.24 2.29 13.40
CA ALA A 34 15.89 3.59 13.43
C ALA A 34 15.71 4.27 14.78
N GLU A 35 16.60 5.20 15.11
CA GLU A 35 16.48 6.04 16.29
C GLU A 35 16.73 7.50 15.93
N VAL A 36 15.88 8.38 16.42
CA VAL A 36 16.12 9.82 16.40
C VAL A 36 16.13 10.38 17.81
N ARG A 37 16.95 11.42 18.03
CA ARG A 37 17.03 12.14 19.31
C ARG A 37 16.69 13.61 19.13
N ARG A 38 15.98 14.21 20.09
CA ARG A 38 15.72 15.65 20.12
C ARG A 38 17.04 16.41 20.18
N LYS A 39 17.19 17.41 19.32
CA LYS A 39 18.34 18.31 19.32
C LYS A 39 18.30 19.24 20.53
N ASP A 40 19.47 19.63 21.01
CA ASP A 40 19.58 20.57 22.14
C ASP A 40 19.14 22.01 21.80
N ARG A 41 18.97 22.31 20.51
CA ARG A 41 18.53 23.63 20.05
C ARG A 41 17.01 23.73 19.94
N PRO A 42 16.41 24.89 20.26
CA PRO A 42 14.98 25.11 20.08
C PRO A 42 14.53 24.81 18.65
N TRP A 43 13.36 24.19 18.51
CA TRP A 43 12.75 23.98 17.21
C TRP A 43 11.98 25.23 16.79
N TRP A 44 12.22 25.69 15.56
CA TRP A 44 11.65 26.96 15.06
C TRP A 44 10.11 26.96 14.96
N LYS A 45 9.46 25.79 15.02
CA LYS A 45 8.00 25.63 14.94
C LYS A 45 7.33 25.40 16.30
N GLY A 46 8.07 25.61 17.41
CA GLY A 46 7.56 25.48 18.78
C GLY A 46 8.17 24.30 19.52
N ASP A 47 7.42 23.75 20.46
CA ASP A 47 7.91 22.72 21.38
C ASP A 47 7.87 21.31 20.77
N PHE A 48 8.86 20.50 21.14
CA PHE A 48 8.89 19.07 20.88
C PHE A 48 9.11 18.34 22.21
N TRP A 49 8.09 17.61 22.65
CA TRP A 49 8.01 17.12 24.03
C TRP A 49 8.82 15.84 24.27
N LEU A 50 9.04 15.03 23.24
CA LEU A 50 9.78 13.77 23.35
C LEU A 50 11.30 14.02 23.37
N ASP A 51 12.04 13.15 24.05
CA ASP A 51 13.50 13.14 24.00
C ASP A 51 14.05 12.45 22.74
N GLY A 52 13.23 11.63 22.09
CA GLY A 52 13.57 10.88 20.88
C GLY A 52 12.42 9.97 20.46
N ILE A 53 12.62 9.24 19.37
CA ILE A 53 11.72 8.19 18.90
C ILE A 53 12.60 7.02 18.43
N GLN A 54 12.25 5.82 18.86
CA GLN A 54 12.85 4.58 18.39
C GLN A 54 11.80 3.81 17.59
N TRP A 55 12.17 3.42 16.37
CA TRP A 55 11.41 2.50 15.54
C TRP A 55 12.09 1.14 15.59
N VAL A 56 11.31 0.09 15.77
CA VAL A 56 11.74 -1.31 15.73
C VAL A 56 10.94 -2.00 14.65
N ASP A 57 11.62 -2.71 13.75
CA ASP A 57 11.00 -3.53 12.72
C ASP A 57 10.80 -4.96 13.24
N TYR A 58 9.55 -5.34 13.48
CA TYR A 58 9.16 -6.70 13.86
C TYR A 58 8.85 -7.59 12.65
N GLY A 59 9.06 -7.09 11.43
CA GLY A 59 8.73 -7.76 10.19
C GLY A 59 7.22 -7.85 9.95
N SER A 60 6.79 -8.92 9.26
CA SER A 60 5.40 -9.11 8.85
C SER A 60 4.58 -10.01 9.79
N ASP A 61 5.13 -10.46 10.91
CA ASP A 61 4.38 -11.28 11.88
C ASP A 61 3.68 -10.39 12.92
N PRO A 62 2.34 -10.31 12.91
CA PRO A 62 1.61 -9.47 13.86
C PRO A 62 1.77 -9.92 15.32
N ASN A 63 2.11 -11.19 15.60
CA ASN A 63 2.26 -11.69 16.98
C ASN A 63 3.46 -11.10 17.71
N ALA A 64 4.52 -10.77 16.98
CA ALA A 64 5.69 -10.09 17.54
C ALA A 64 5.29 -8.71 18.08
N MET A 65 4.47 -7.96 17.33
CA MET A 65 3.95 -6.66 17.73
C MET A 65 3.04 -6.76 18.98
N PHE A 66 2.16 -7.76 19.07
CA PHE A 66 1.35 -7.97 20.28
C PHE A 66 2.21 -8.26 21.51
N SER A 67 3.20 -9.13 21.36
CA SER A 67 4.13 -9.46 22.44
C SER A 67 4.90 -8.22 22.93
N ALA A 68 5.26 -7.32 22.01
CA ALA A 68 5.94 -6.06 22.32
C ALA A 68 5.03 -5.06 23.07
N PHE A 69 3.74 -5.00 22.76
CA PHE A 69 2.78 -4.23 23.56
C PHE A 69 2.58 -4.83 24.96
N GLU A 70 2.44 -6.15 25.06
CA GLU A 70 2.25 -6.83 26.35
C GLU A 70 3.47 -6.67 27.28
N SER A 71 4.68 -6.66 26.72
CA SER A 71 5.92 -6.46 27.48
C SER A 71 6.18 -4.99 27.83
N GLY A 72 5.48 -4.05 27.20
CA GLY A 72 5.74 -2.62 27.29
C GLY A 72 7.00 -2.16 26.55
N GLU A 73 7.46 -2.93 25.55
CA GLU A 73 8.60 -2.59 24.70
C GLU A 73 8.28 -1.45 23.72
N ILE A 74 7.01 -1.34 23.29
CA ILE A 74 6.53 -0.28 22.40
C ILE A 74 5.36 0.49 23.01
N ASP A 75 5.34 1.80 22.77
CA ASP A 75 4.25 2.69 23.19
C ASP A 75 3.16 2.85 22.12
N THR A 76 3.49 2.63 20.85
CA THR A 76 2.61 2.84 19.70
C THR A 76 3.04 2.00 18.50
N ASN A 77 2.10 1.80 17.58
CA ASN A 77 2.31 1.10 16.33
C ASN A 77 1.93 2.02 15.14
N HIS A 78 2.62 1.85 14.02
CA HIS A 78 2.36 2.62 12.80
C HIS A 78 1.05 2.20 12.12
N GLU A 79 0.75 0.90 12.06
CA GLU A 79 -0.40 0.37 11.33
C GLU A 79 -0.90 -0.93 11.94
N THR A 80 -2.20 -1.03 12.19
CA THR A 80 -2.86 -2.28 12.61
C THR A 80 -3.58 -2.88 11.41
N ALA A 81 -3.24 -4.12 11.04
CA ALA A 81 -3.89 -4.82 9.94
C ALA A 81 -5.38 -5.08 10.28
N ALA A 82 -6.24 -5.04 9.25
CA ALA A 82 -7.69 -5.08 9.41
C ALA A 82 -8.21 -6.29 10.20
N ASP A 83 -7.62 -7.46 9.95
CA ASP A 83 -7.90 -8.75 10.58
C ASP A 83 -7.40 -8.84 12.03
N THR A 84 -6.56 -7.90 12.45
CA THR A 84 -5.96 -7.90 13.79
C THR A 84 -6.52 -6.84 14.74
N VAL A 85 -7.41 -5.95 14.26
CA VAL A 85 -8.00 -4.89 15.10
C VAL A 85 -8.79 -5.47 16.27
N SER A 86 -9.45 -6.61 16.09
CA SER A 86 -10.19 -7.25 17.19
C SER A 86 -9.26 -7.68 18.34
N GLN A 87 -8.01 -8.03 18.04
CA GLN A 87 -7.01 -8.35 19.05
C GLN A 87 -6.54 -7.10 19.78
N THR A 88 -6.27 -6.00 19.08
CA THR A 88 -5.88 -4.74 19.74
C THR A 88 -7.01 -4.18 20.61
N ASP A 89 -8.27 -4.34 20.18
CA ASP A 89 -9.46 -4.02 21.00
C ASP A 89 -9.52 -4.89 22.27
N ALA A 90 -9.27 -6.20 22.14
CA ALA A 90 -9.25 -7.13 23.28
C ALA A 90 -8.11 -6.87 24.27
N MET A 91 -7.01 -6.29 23.79
CA MET A 91 -5.88 -5.80 24.61
C MET A 91 -6.15 -4.42 25.24
N GLU A 92 -7.33 -3.84 25.02
CA GLU A 92 -7.71 -2.50 25.50
C GLU A 92 -6.77 -1.38 25.00
N LEU A 93 -6.14 -1.57 23.84
CA LEU A 93 -5.31 -0.54 23.20
C LEU A 93 -6.19 0.55 22.58
N SER A 94 -5.64 1.77 22.52
CA SER A 94 -6.33 2.90 21.89
C SER A 94 -6.15 2.86 20.37
N ASN A 95 -7.14 2.31 19.65
CA ASN A 95 -7.17 2.33 18.19
C ASN A 95 -7.68 3.69 17.64
N SER A 96 -7.09 4.17 16.55
CA SER A 96 -7.54 5.36 15.82
C SER A 96 -7.70 5.07 14.34
N GLU A 97 -8.77 5.59 13.71
CA GLU A 97 -9.02 5.47 12.28
C GLU A 97 -8.93 6.84 11.60
N LEU A 98 -8.20 6.90 10.49
CA LEU A 98 -8.09 8.09 9.65
C LEU A 98 -8.15 7.69 8.18
N ALA A 99 -8.97 8.38 7.39
CA ALA A 99 -8.92 8.25 5.94
C ALA A 99 -7.58 8.82 5.42
N THR A 100 -6.70 7.95 4.95
CA THR A 100 -5.39 8.32 4.39
C THR A 100 -5.42 8.31 2.87
N GLY A 101 -4.39 8.86 2.22
CA GLY A 101 -4.15 8.69 0.79
C GLY A 101 -3.61 7.31 0.39
N SER A 102 -3.50 6.37 1.34
CA SER A 102 -3.05 5.00 1.06
C SER A 102 -4.11 4.27 0.23
N THR A 103 -3.68 3.61 -0.83
CA THR A 103 -4.57 2.87 -1.73
C THR A 103 -3.81 1.71 -2.35
N ILE A 104 -4.46 0.56 -2.45
CA ILE A 104 -4.00 -0.54 -3.31
C ILE A 104 -4.50 -0.35 -4.72
N VAL A 105 -3.66 -0.67 -5.69
CA VAL A 105 -3.95 -0.56 -7.11
C VAL A 105 -3.43 -1.78 -7.84
N ALA A 106 -4.34 -2.52 -8.49
CA ALA A 106 -3.99 -3.45 -9.54
C ALA A 106 -3.62 -2.66 -10.81
N ARG A 107 -2.34 -2.40 -10.99
CA ARG A 107 -1.76 -1.47 -11.96
C ARG A 107 -1.26 -2.21 -13.19
N PHE A 108 -1.55 -1.63 -14.34
CA PHE A 108 -0.95 -2.02 -15.62
C PHE A 108 0.23 -1.14 -15.98
N ASN A 109 1.35 -1.76 -16.37
CA ASN A 109 2.41 -1.07 -17.08
C ASN A 109 2.08 -1.03 -18.58
N VAL A 110 1.55 0.11 -19.03
CA VAL A 110 1.03 0.32 -20.38
C VAL A 110 2.07 0.23 -21.50
N GLY A 111 3.37 0.18 -21.16
CA GLY A 111 4.43 -0.08 -22.13
C GLY A 111 4.53 -1.55 -22.56
N ASN A 112 3.79 -2.46 -21.92
CA ASN A 112 3.83 -3.88 -22.20
C ASN A 112 2.52 -4.37 -22.83
N PRO A 113 2.56 -5.10 -23.95
CA PRO A 113 1.40 -5.81 -24.45
C PRO A 113 0.88 -6.86 -23.44
N PRO A 114 -0.44 -7.08 -23.32
CA PRO A 114 -1.54 -6.43 -24.05
C PRO A 114 -2.08 -5.18 -23.34
N TYR A 115 -1.36 -4.66 -22.35
CA TYR A 115 -1.81 -3.55 -21.50
C TYR A 115 -1.67 -2.18 -22.15
N ASP A 116 -0.99 -2.10 -23.29
CA ASP A 116 -0.96 -0.96 -24.22
C ASP A 116 -2.35 -0.70 -24.83
N ASP A 117 -3.15 -1.74 -25.05
CA ASP A 117 -4.53 -1.62 -25.54
C ASP A 117 -5.50 -1.12 -24.46
N ILE A 118 -6.13 0.03 -24.72
CA ILE A 118 -7.11 0.65 -23.81
C ILE A 118 -8.33 -0.25 -23.54
N ARG A 119 -8.72 -1.10 -24.50
CA ARG A 119 -9.87 -2.00 -24.37
C ARG A 119 -9.61 -3.06 -23.31
N VAL A 120 -8.38 -3.58 -23.22
CA VAL A 120 -7.96 -4.52 -22.18
C VAL A 120 -8.04 -3.87 -20.80
N ARG A 121 -7.49 -2.66 -20.67
CA ARG A 121 -7.53 -1.92 -19.40
C ARG A 121 -8.96 -1.57 -18.97
N ARG A 122 -9.80 -1.18 -19.93
CA ARG A 122 -11.22 -0.89 -19.65
C ARG A 122 -12.00 -2.13 -19.28
N ALA A 123 -11.76 -3.26 -19.94
CA ALA A 123 -12.36 -4.54 -19.58
C ALA A 123 -12.01 -4.94 -18.14
N ALA A 124 -10.73 -4.81 -17.76
CA ALA A 124 -10.29 -5.08 -16.40
C ALA A 124 -10.96 -4.18 -15.36
N GLN A 125 -11.09 -2.87 -15.60
CA GLN A 125 -11.82 -1.97 -14.71
C GLN A 125 -13.29 -2.34 -14.54
N LEU A 126 -13.95 -2.74 -15.64
CA LEU A 126 -15.37 -3.15 -15.64
C LEU A 126 -15.59 -4.52 -14.98
N ALA A 127 -14.55 -5.35 -14.83
CA ALA A 127 -14.66 -6.67 -14.26
C ALA A 127 -14.82 -6.65 -12.72
N VAL A 128 -14.30 -5.61 -12.07
CA VAL A 128 -14.06 -5.58 -10.62
C VAL A 128 -15.08 -4.71 -9.89
N ASP A 129 -15.64 -5.25 -8.80
CA ASP A 129 -16.47 -4.56 -7.81
C ASP A 129 -15.58 -4.09 -6.65
N ASN A 130 -15.21 -2.82 -6.65
CA ASN A 130 -14.29 -2.28 -5.65
C ASN A 130 -14.84 -2.34 -4.22
N ALA A 131 -16.17 -2.35 -4.01
CA ALA A 131 -16.75 -2.50 -2.69
C ALA A 131 -16.60 -3.95 -2.18
N ALA A 132 -16.84 -4.93 -3.05
CA ALA A 132 -16.61 -6.33 -2.71
C ALA A 132 -15.11 -6.62 -2.45
N ILE A 133 -14.21 -5.97 -3.21
CA ILE A 133 -12.77 -6.08 -2.97
C ILE A 133 -12.38 -5.49 -1.60
N LEU A 134 -12.89 -4.31 -1.24
CA LEU A 134 -12.63 -3.71 0.08
C LEU A 134 -13.07 -4.65 1.20
N LYS A 135 -14.27 -5.23 1.08
CA LYS A 135 -14.79 -6.17 2.06
C LYS A 135 -13.90 -7.40 2.24
N ILE A 136 -13.45 -8.00 1.14
CA ILE A 136 -12.64 -9.23 1.20
C ILE A 136 -11.20 -8.94 1.65
N GLY A 137 -10.61 -7.84 1.19
CA GLY A 137 -9.21 -7.51 1.44
C GLY A 137 -8.95 -6.80 2.77
N MET A 138 -9.93 -6.03 3.27
CA MET A 138 -9.78 -5.11 4.41
C MET A 138 -10.95 -5.15 5.41
N ASP A 139 -11.88 -6.09 5.30
CA ASP A 139 -13.06 -6.19 6.19
C ASP A 139 -13.84 -4.86 6.33
N ASP A 140 -14.06 -4.19 5.19
CA ASP A 140 -14.72 -2.88 5.09
C ASP A 140 -14.01 -1.71 5.82
N ARG A 141 -12.77 -1.91 6.29
CA ARG A 141 -11.92 -0.87 6.91
C ARG A 141 -11.24 0.00 5.86
N GLY A 142 -11.99 0.96 5.32
CA GLY A 142 -11.50 1.93 4.37
C GLY A 142 -12.62 2.58 3.57
N LYS A 143 -12.28 3.10 2.40
CA LYS A 143 -13.27 3.62 1.44
C LYS A 143 -13.13 2.86 0.12
N PRO A 144 -14.25 2.47 -0.53
CA PRO A 144 -14.19 1.87 -1.85
C PRO A 144 -13.47 2.80 -2.83
N ALA A 145 -12.51 2.26 -3.57
CA ALA A 145 -11.81 3.03 -4.58
C ALA A 145 -12.73 3.33 -5.79
N GLU A 146 -12.49 4.46 -6.44
CA GLU A 146 -13.28 4.93 -7.59
C GLU A 146 -12.51 4.77 -8.92
N ASN A 147 -11.43 3.99 -8.90
CA ASN A 147 -10.48 3.80 -10.01
C ASN A 147 -9.73 5.08 -10.44
N HIS A 148 -9.53 6.01 -9.49
CA HIS A 148 -8.58 7.13 -9.58
C HIS A 148 -7.83 7.33 -8.26
N HIS A 149 -6.67 8.00 -8.33
CA HIS A 149 -5.75 8.13 -7.20
C HIS A 149 -6.11 9.23 -6.19
N VAL A 150 -6.96 10.19 -6.58
CA VAL A 150 -7.37 11.28 -5.68
C VAL A 150 -8.64 10.84 -4.97
N GLY A 151 -8.60 10.73 -3.64
CA GLY A 151 -9.76 10.40 -2.82
C GLY A 151 -10.25 11.60 -1.99
N PRO A 152 -11.36 11.43 -1.24
CA PRO A 152 -12.05 12.52 -0.54
C PRO A 152 -11.27 13.15 0.62
N MET A 153 -10.12 12.58 0.99
CA MET A 153 -9.18 13.17 1.96
C MET A 153 -8.38 14.34 1.36
N HIS A 154 -8.33 14.47 0.02
CA HIS A 154 -7.59 15.52 -0.67
C HIS A 154 -8.48 16.75 -0.92
N ALA A 155 -7.97 17.96 -0.67
CA ALA A 155 -8.74 19.21 -0.80
C ALA A 155 -9.24 19.48 -2.24
N GLU A 156 -8.53 18.97 -3.25
CA GLU A 156 -8.88 19.10 -4.66
C GLU A 156 -9.63 17.88 -5.23
N TYR A 157 -10.16 17.02 -4.36
CA TYR A 157 -10.97 15.88 -4.80
C TYR A 157 -12.19 16.33 -5.62
N ALA A 158 -12.38 15.69 -6.78
CA ALA A 158 -13.54 15.87 -7.63
C ALA A 158 -14.31 14.54 -7.71
N ASP A 159 -15.55 14.54 -7.23
CA ASP A 159 -16.47 13.40 -7.36
C ASP A 159 -16.93 13.27 -8.82
N ILE A 160 -16.48 12.20 -9.48
CA ILE A 160 -16.86 11.85 -10.86
C ILE A 160 -17.74 10.58 -10.90
N GLY A 161 -18.25 10.15 -9.74
CA GLY A 161 -19.04 8.96 -9.55
C GLY A 161 -18.20 7.68 -9.33
N PRO A 162 -18.84 6.61 -8.84
CA PRO A 162 -18.16 5.37 -8.49
C PRO A 162 -17.67 4.60 -9.72
N ALA A 163 -16.73 3.69 -9.48
CA ALA A 163 -16.36 2.68 -10.47
C ALA A 163 -17.58 1.84 -10.88
N VAL A 164 -17.78 1.68 -12.19
CA VAL A 164 -18.87 0.88 -12.73
C VAL A 164 -18.38 -0.54 -13.02
N ARG A 165 -19.10 -1.54 -12.51
CA ARG A 165 -18.90 -2.95 -12.87
C ARG A 165 -19.87 -3.38 -13.97
N ASN A 166 -19.36 -3.96 -15.05
CA ASN A 166 -20.14 -4.53 -16.14
C ASN A 166 -19.36 -5.69 -16.80
N ILE A 167 -19.69 -6.92 -16.37
CA ILE A 167 -19.02 -8.15 -16.82
C ILE A 167 -19.22 -8.40 -18.31
N ASP A 168 -20.43 -8.17 -18.83
CA ASP A 168 -20.75 -8.45 -20.24
C ASP A 168 -20.00 -7.49 -21.16
N GLN A 169 -19.92 -6.21 -20.80
CA GLN A 169 -19.13 -5.22 -21.53
C GLN A 169 -17.62 -5.52 -21.42
N ALA A 170 -17.13 -6.00 -20.28
CA ALA A 170 -15.74 -6.43 -20.15
C ALA A 170 -15.41 -7.58 -21.13
N LYS A 171 -16.28 -8.60 -21.21
CA LYS A 171 -16.13 -9.71 -22.17
C LYS A 171 -16.13 -9.25 -23.62
N ALA A 172 -17.04 -8.33 -23.97
CA ALA A 172 -17.12 -7.77 -25.32
C ALA A 172 -15.83 -7.04 -25.70
N LEU A 173 -15.30 -6.19 -24.81
CA LEU A 173 -14.05 -5.45 -25.04
C LEU A 173 -12.84 -6.38 -25.21
N LEU A 174 -12.75 -7.48 -24.45
CA LEU A 174 -11.67 -8.47 -24.60
C LEU A 174 -11.75 -9.20 -25.94
N ALA A 175 -12.97 -9.53 -26.39
CA ALA A 175 -13.19 -10.16 -27.69
C ALA A 175 -12.81 -9.21 -28.84
N GLU A 176 -13.23 -7.94 -28.76
CA GLU A 176 -12.85 -6.90 -29.73
C GLU A 176 -11.33 -6.65 -29.76
N ALA A 177 -10.67 -6.74 -28.62
CA ALA A 177 -9.22 -6.66 -28.52
C ALA A 177 -8.49 -7.90 -29.07
N GLY A 178 -9.21 -9.00 -29.29
CA GLY A 178 -8.60 -10.28 -29.65
C GLY A 178 -7.70 -10.84 -28.54
N LYS A 179 -8.03 -10.56 -27.26
CA LYS A 179 -7.23 -10.92 -26.08
C LYS A 179 -7.91 -11.89 -25.12
N SER A 180 -9.06 -12.45 -25.48
CA SER A 180 -9.80 -13.41 -24.64
C SER A 180 -8.99 -14.65 -24.25
N ASP A 181 -7.99 -15.04 -25.04
CA ASP A 181 -7.14 -16.20 -24.76
C ASP A 181 -5.79 -15.87 -24.11
N HIS A 182 -5.50 -14.59 -23.89
CA HIS A 182 -4.27 -14.17 -23.23
C HIS A 182 -4.30 -14.54 -21.74
N GLU A 183 -3.22 -15.12 -21.23
CA GLU A 183 -3.02 -15.31 -19.80
C GLU A 183 -2.43 -14.05 -19.18
N TYR A 184 -3.10 -13.51 -18.16
CA TYR A 184 -2.70 -12.31 -17.46
C TYR A 184 -2.07 -12.70 -16.13
N ASP A 185 -0.79 -12.39 -15.90
CA ASP A 185 -0.15 -12.67 -14.60
C ASP A 185 -0.29 -11.45 -13.69
N LEU A 186 -1.17 -11.53 -12.69
CA LEU A 186 -1.27 -10.51 -11.65
C LEU A 186 -0.29 -10.84 -10.54
N ILE A 187 0.68 -9.94 -10.32
CA ILE A 187 1.75 -10.11 -9.32
C ILE A 187 1.42 -9.29 -8.06
N SER A 188 1.60 -9.85 -6.86
CA SER A 188 1.53 -9.07 -5.62
C SER A 188 2.62 -9.48 -4.64
N VAL A 189 2.83 -8.66 -3.61
CA VAL A 189 3.64 -9.03 -2.45
C VAL A 189 2.92 -10.04 -1.56
N ASP A 190 3.67 -10.91 -0.86
CA ASP A 190 3.19 -11.84 0.17
C ASP A 190 2.98 -11.13 1.51
N VAL A 191 2.07 -10.15 1.51
CA VAL A 191 1.55 -9.50 2.72
C VAL A 191 0.04 -9.63 2.65
N ASP A 192 -0.57 -10.03 3.77
CA ASP A 192 -1.92 -10.62 3.77
C ASP A 192 -2.96 -9.77 3.07
N TRP A 193 -3.03 -8.48 3.39
CA TRP A 193 -4.04 -7.60 2.81
C TRP A 193 -3.83 -7.38 1.30
N GLN A 194 -2.60 -7.20 0.80
CA GLN A 194 -2.34 -7.05 -0.65
C GLN A 194 -2.56 -8.36 -1.40
N LYS A 195 -2.17 -9.49 -0.82
CA LYS A 195 -2.35 -10.83 -1.37
C LYS A 195 -3.83 -11.17 -1.50
N ASN A 196 -4.59 -11.02 -0.41
CA ASN A 196 -6.03 -11.30 -0.37
C ASN A 196 -6.80 -10.39 -1.33
N THR A 197 -6.45 -9.10 -1.38
CA THR A 197 -7.00 -8.15 -2.36
C THR A 197 -6.70 -8.60 -3.79
N GLY A 198 -5.45 -8.95 -4.10
CA GLY A 198 -5.05 -9.40 -5.43
C GLY A 198 -5.75 -10.70 -5.86
N ASP A 199 -5.96 -11.63 -4.93
CA ASP A 199 -6.69 -12.88 -5.19
C ASP A 199 -8.17 -12.62 -5.48
N ALA A 200 -8.81 -11.71 -4.73
CA ALA A 200 -10.18 -11.30 -4.95
C ALA A 200 -10.35 -10.58 -6.31
N ILE A 201 -9.42 -9.69 -6.67
CA ILE A 201 -9.40 -9.01 -7.98
C ILE A 201 -9.28 -10.05 -9.10
N ALA A 202 -8.34 -10.98 -9.00
CA ALA A 202 -8.15 -12.00 -10.03
C ALA A 202 -9.36 -12.92 -10.18
N ALA A 203 -10.03 -13.28 -9.07
CA ALA A 203 -11.26 -14.06 -9.13
C ALA A 203 -12.34 -13.34 -9.96
N GLN A 204 -12.60 -12.07 -9.69
CA GLN A 204 -13.60 -11.29 -10.44
C GLN A 204 -13.20 -11.04 -11.90
N MET A 205 -11.90 -10.85 -12.16
CA MET A 205 -11.40 -10.75 -13.53
C MET A 205 -11.60 -12.05 -14.33
N ARG A 206 -11.46 -13.22 -13.69
CA ARG A 206 -11.78 -14.52 -14.31
C ARG A 206 -13.26 -14.67 -14.65
N ASP A 207 -14.16 -14.22 -13.78
CA ASP A 207 -15.61 -14.21 -14.07
C ASP A 207 -15.96 -13.36 -15.31
N ALA A 208 -15.16 -12.32 -15.57
CA ALA A 208 -15.23 -11.45 -16.73
C ALA A 208 -14.43 -11.94 -17.95
N GLY A 209 -13.85 -13.14 -17.89
CA GLY A 209 -13.16 -13.76 -19.03
C GLY A 209 -11.69 -13.39 -19.20
N LEU A 210 -11.09 -12.65 -18.25
CA LEU A 210 -9.63 -12.50 -18.21
C LEU A 210 -9.03 -13.76 -17.58
N LYS A 211 -8.16 -14.48 -18.28
CA LYS A 211 -7.48 -15.67 -17.75
C LYS A 211 -6.35 -15.25 -16.79
N VAL A 212 -6.71 -14.86 -15.57
CA VAL A 212 -5.74 -14.32 -14.59
C VAL A 212 -5.06 -15.44 -13.81
N LYS A 213 -3.74 -15.55 -13.96
CA LYS A 213 -2.82 -16.28 -13.08
C LYS A 213 -2.40 -15.38 -11.92
N ARG A 214 -2.20 -15.96 -10.74
CA ARG A 214 -1.68 -15.27 -9.56
C ARG A 214 -0.24 -15.66 -9.30
N THR A 215 0.59 -14.65 -9.10
CA THR A 215 1.98 -14.81 -8.65
C THR A 215 2.16 -13.94 -7.41
N VAL A 216 2.60 -14.56 -6.31
CA VAL A 216 2.84 -13.88 -5.03
C VAL A 216 4.33 -14.00 -4.72
N LEU A 217 4.97 -12.87 -4.43
CA LEU A 217 6.42 -12.77 -4.25
C LEU A 217 6.77 -12.26 -2.85
N PRO A 218 7.89 -12.70 -2.25
CA PRO A 218 8.41 -12.10 -1.03
C PRO A 218 8.67 -10.59 -1.20
N ALA A 219 8.51 -9.80 -0.13
CA ALA A 219 8.63 -8.35 -0.15
C ALA A 219 9.95 -7.86 -0.77
N ALA A 220 11.09 -8.42 -0.36
CA ALA A 220 12.40 -8.05 -0.90
C ALA A 220 12.50 -8.27 -2.42
N THR A 221 11.88 -9.32 -2.95
CA THR A 221 11.86 -9.57 -4.40
C THR A 221 10.90 -8.61 -5.11
N PHE A 222 9.69 -8.44 -4.55
CA PHE A 222 8.66 -7.60 -5.16
C PHE A 222 9.10 -6.14 -5.27
N TRP A 223 9.60 -5.53 -4.18
CA TRP A 223 9.95 -4.11 -4.15
C TRP A 223 11.19 -3.74 -4.97
N ASN A 224 12.04 -4.71 -5.33
CA ASN A 224 13.15 -4.46 -6.25
C ASN A 224 12.71 -4.25 -7.71
N ASP A 225 11.59 -4.85 -8.10
CA ASP A 225 11.13 -4.90 -9.50
C ASP A 225 9.68 -4.41 -9.71
N TRP A 226 9.02 -3.90 -8.67
CA TRP A 226 7.58 -3.57 -8.69
C TRP A 226 7.17 -2.67 -9.86
N SER A 227 8.03 -1.73 -10.25
CA SER A 227 7.80 -0.78 -11.35
C SER A 227 7.99 -1.40 -12.75
N LYS A 228 8.59 -2.59 -12.84
CA LYS A 228 8.87 -3.31 -14.08
C LYS A 228 7.78 -4.33 -14.40
N TYR A 229 7.00 -4.77 -13.42
CA TYR A 229 5.96 -5.78 -13.64
C TYR A 229 4.89 -5.27 -14.62
N PRO A 230 4.51 -6.07 -15.64
CA PRO A 230 3.45 -5.70 -16.58
C PRO A 230 2.09 -5.49 -15.91
N PHE A 231 1.79 -6.29 -14.88
CA PHE A 231 0.55 -6.21 -14.12
C PHE A 231 0.80 -6.61 -12.66
N SER A 232 0.60 -5.68 -11.73
CA SER A 232 0.88 -5.91 -10.31
C SER A 232 -0.09 -5.17 -9.37
N CYS A 233 -0.30 -5.69 -8.17
CA CYS A 233 -0.94 -4.98 -7.06
C CYS A 233 0.11 -4.29 -6.21
N THR A 234 -0.03 -2.97 -6.03
CA THR A 234 0.84 -2.12 -5.20
C THR A 234 0.01 -1.25 -4.29
#